data_AF-A0A8S8YZK6-F1
#
_entry.id   AF-A0A8S8YZK6-F1
#
_cell.length_a   1.000
_cell.length_b   1.000
_cell.length_c   1.000
_cell.angle_alpha   90.00
_cell.angle_beta   90.00
_cell.angle_gamma   90.00
#
_symmetry.space_group_name_H-M   'P 1'
#
loop_
_entity.id
_entity.type
_entity.pdbx_description
1 polymer ?
#
loop_
_entity_poly.entity_id
_entity_poly.type
_entity_poly.pdbx_seq_one_letter_code
_entity_poly.pdbx_strand_id
1 'polypeptide(L)'
;MGIFRDTNDDVVAFSGTSNVTFYAENRNFESVDVFTSWDDKTRVENKINNFENLWTNRTNYVEIFDLVYAEKKNLLKYTSEWAVYR
;
A
#
# COMPACT_ATOMS: atom_id res chain seq x y z
N MET A 1 -3.79 0.11 1.06
CA MET A 1 -4.46 1.17 0.26
C MET A 1 -3.88 1.09 -1.14
N GLY A 2 -4.70 1.27 -2.17
CA GLY A 2 -4.22 1.40 -3.54
C GLY A 2 -5.05 2.38 -4.34
N ILE A 3 -4.44 2.94 -5.38
CA ILE A 3 -4.99 3.96 -6.25
C ILE A 3 -4.66 3.56 -7.68
N PHE A 4 -5.69 3.40 -8.51
CA PHE A 4 -5.55 3.25 -9.95
C PHE A 4 -6.10 4.51 -10.61
N ARG A 5 -5.36 5.03 -11.60
CA ARG A 5 -5.76 6.19 -12.38
C ARG A 5 -5.61 5.85 -13.86
N ASP A 6 -6.65 6.14 -14.64
CA ASP A 6 -6.64 5.91 -16.07
C ASP A 6 -6.15 7.15 -16.84
N THR A 7 -6.19 7.09 -18.17
CA THR A 7 -5.77 8.20 -19.04
C THR A 7 -6.74 9.38 -19.09
N ASN A 8 -7.97 9.22 -18.57
CA ASN A 8 -9.00 10.25 -18.48
C ASN A 8 -9.01 10.93 -17.10
N ASP A 9 -8.04 10.61 -16.24
CA ASP A 9 -7.97 11.05 -14.84
C ASP A 9 -9.08 10.49 -13.94
N ASP A 10 -9.78 9.44 -14.39
CA ASP A 10 -10.71 8.68 -13.57
C ASP A 10 -9.93 7.79 -12.60
N VAL A 11 -10.39 7.74 -11.35
CA VAL A 11 -9.66 7.11 -10.25
C VAL A 11 -10.51 6.07 -9.54
N VAL A 12 -9.93 4.90 -9.33
CA VAL A 12 -10.43 3.87 -8.42
C VAL A 12 -9.49 3.79 -7.23
N ALA A 13 -9.99 4.07 -6.03
CA ALA A 13 -9.23 3.99 -4.79
C ALA A 13 -9.82 2.92 -3.87
N PHE A 14 -8.96 2.09 -3.27
CA PHE A 14 -9.41 0.99 -2.43
C PHE A 14 -8.61 0.86 -1.14
N SER A 15 -9.21 0.23 -0.14
CA SER A 15 -8.60 -0.07 1.16
C SER A 15 -9.15 -1.37 1.69
N GLY A 16 -8.30 -2.18 2.29
CA GLY A 16 -8.69 -3.49 2.77
C GLY A 16 -7.51 -4.19 3.43
N THR A 17 -7.80 -5.32 4.03
CA THR A 17 -6.85 -6.14 4.78
C THR A 17 -6.25 -7.27 3.94
N SER A 18 -6.62 -7.35 2.65
CA SER A 18 -6.11 -8.37 1.74
C SER A 18 -4.60 -8.21 1.54
N ASN A 19 -3.86 -9.01 2.28
CA ASN A 19 -2.42 -9.13 2.14
C ASN A 19 -2.16 -10.07 0.95
N VAL A 20 -1.32 -9.66 -0.01
CA VAL A 20 -0.86 -10.57 -1.08
C VAL A 20 0.01 -11.64 -0.43
N THR A 21 -0.62 -12.71 0.03
CA THR A 21 0.01 -13.84 0.69
C THR A 21 -0.41 -15.08 -0.09
N PHE A 22 0.55 -15.64 -0.84
CA PHE A 22 0.38 -16.84 -1.68
C PHE A 22 0.24 -18.13 -0.86
N TYR A 23 -0.31 -18.08 0.36
CA TYR A 23 -0.55 -19.27 1.16
C TYR A 23 -1.89 -19.89 0.76
N ALA A 24 -1.84 -21.12 0.25
CA ALA A 24 -3.01 -21.89 -0.18
C ALA A 24 -4.01 -22.18 0.96
N GLU A 25 -3.61 -22.00 2.23
CA GLU A 25 -4.44 -22.19 3.41
C GLU A 25 -4.99 -20.89 4.02
N ASN A 26 -4.83 -19.75 3.34
CA ASN A 26 -5.22 -18.47 3.92
C ASN A 26 -6.75 -18.33 3.95
N ARG A 27 -7.36 -18.71 5.09
CA ARG A 27 -8.80 -18.61 5.39
C ARG A 27 -9.16 -17.30 6.08
N ASN A 28 -8.33 -16.26 5.96
CA ASN A 28 -8.64 -14.98 6.56
C ASN A 28 -9.97 -14.43 6.01
N PHE A 29 -10.81 -13.93 6.91
CA PHE A 29 -12.01 -13.20 6.53
C PHE A 29 -11.59 -11.78 6.11
N GLU A 30 -11.35 -11.60 4.82
CA GLU A 30 -10.84 -10.36 4.25
C GLU A 30 -11.97 -9.51 3.66
N SER A 31 -11.81 -8.19 3.74
CA SER A 31 -12.67 -7.22 3.07
C SER A 31 -11.85 -6.19 2.31
N VAL A 32 -12.39 -5.69 1.21
CA VAL A 32 -11.86 -4.57 0.44
C VAL A 32 -12.99 -3.60 0.12
N ASP A 33 -12.84 -2.36 0.58
CA ASP A 33 -13.71 -1.25 0.23
C ASP A 33 -13.16 -0.53 -1.00
N VAL A 34 -14.02 -0.26 -1.98
CA VAL A 34 -13.67 0.37 -3.26
C VAL A 34 -14.49 1.64 -3.47
N PHE A 35 -13.83 2.70 -3.92
CA PHE A 35 -14.41 4.01 -4.19
C PHE A 35 -13.95 4.51 -5.56
N THR A 36 -14.79 5.29 -6.22
CA THR A 36 -14.53 5.78 -7.58
C THR A 36 -14.69 7.30 -7.66
N SER A 37 -13.92 7.96 -8.52
CA SER A 37 -13.90 9.42 -8.67
C SER A 37 -15.25 9.99 -9.11
N TRP A 38 -16.04 9.19 -9.84
CA TRP A 38 -17.34 9.58 -10.36
C TRP A 38 -18.52 9.34 -9.40
N ASP A 39 -18.30 8.63 -8.29
CA ASP A 39 -19.34 8.33 -7.29
C ASP A 39 -19.04 8.98 -5.92
N ASP A 40 -17.81 8.87 -5.42
CA ASP A 40 -17.39 9.43 -4.12
C ASP A 40 -16.04 10.15 -4.24
N LYS A 41 -16.08 11.28 -4.96
CA LYS A 41 -14.89 12.09 -5.24
C LYS A 41 -14.14 12.51 -3.97
N THR A 42 -14.85 13.00 -2.95
CA THR A 42 -14.23 13.45 -1.69
C THR A 42 -13.45 12.34 -1.01
N ARG A 43 -13.98 11.11 -0.98
CA ARG A 43 -13.28 10.00 -0.34
C ARG A 43 -12.09 9.53 -1.17
N VAL A 44 -12.19 9.57 -2.49
CA VAL A 44 -11.06 9.31 -3.39
C VAL A 44 -9.95 10.34 -3.19
N GLU A 45 -10.27 11.63 -3.18
CA GLU A 45 -9.30 12.71 -2.96
C GLU A 45 -8.61 12.59 -1.60
N ASN A 46 -9.34 12.25 -0.55
CA ASN A 46 -8.74 12.01 0.77
C ASN A 46 -7.74 10.84 0.76
N LYS A 47 -8.02 9.77 0.01
CA LYS A 47 -7.09 8.64 -0.14
C LYS A 47 -5.85 9.03 -0.95
N ILE A 48 -6.02 9.79 -2.03
CA ILE A 48 -4.91 10.33 -2.82
C ILE A 48 -4.02 11.19 -1.94
N ASN A 49 -4.58 12.17 -1.22
CA ASN A 49 -3.81 13.06 -0.35
C ASN A 49 -3.06 12.28 0.75
N ASN A 50 -3.69 11.27 1.33
CA ASN A 50 -3.04 10.43 2.33
C ASN A 50 -1.86 9.65 1.74
N PHE A 51 -2.04 9.05 0.56
CA PHE A 51 -0.97 8.35 -0.14
C PHE A 51 0.19 9.28 -0.50
N GLU A 52 -0.10 10.44 -1.10
CA GLU A 52 0.93 11.41 -1.50
C GLU A 52 1.70 11.96 -0.30
N ASN A 53 1.02 12.27 0.80
CA ASN A 53 1.69 12.70 2.03
C ASN A 53 2.60 11.62 2.60
N LEU A 54 2.18 10.35 2.58
CA LEU A 54 3.03 9.25 2.97
C LEU A 54 4.23 9.14 2.03
N TRP A 55 3.98 9.02 0.72
CA TRP A 55 5.01 8.79 -0.30
C TRP A 55 6.06 9.90 -0.36
N THR A 56 5.65 11.16 -0.13
CA THR A 56 6.53 12.33 -0.10
C THR A 56 7.11 12.65 1.28
N ASN A 57 7.02 11.72 2.24
CA ASN A 57 7.57 11.84 3.59
C ASN A 57 7.05 13.06 4.38
N ARG A 58 5.75 13.37 4.25
CA ARG A 58 5.05 14.47 4.93
C ARG A 58 4.10 14.00 6.04
N THR A 59 3.96 12.69 6.21
CA THR A 59 3.12 12.12 7.27
C THR A 59 3.83 12.18 8.61
N ASN A 60 3.20 12.84 9.59
CA ASN A 60 3.75 12.95 10.94
C ASN A 60 4.03 11.57 11.56
N TYR A 61 5.13 11.49 12.31
CA TYR A 61 5.56 10.29 13.06
C TYR A 61 5.92 9.07 12.19
N VAL A 62 6.04 9.23 10.87
CA VAL A 62 6.49 8.21 9.93
C VAL A 62 7.63 8.79 9.12
N GLU A 63 8.68 7.99 8.88
CA GLU A 63 9.79 8.36 8.02
C GLU A 63 9.91 7.37 6.86
N ILE A 64 9.97 7.91 5.64
CA ILE A 64 10.12 7.13 4.40
C ILE A 64 11.56 7.23 3.92
N PHE A 65 12.12 6.08 3.59
CA PHE A 65 13.46 5.95 3.04
C PHE A 65 13.42 5.30 1.67
N ASP A 66 14.25 5.80 0.76
CA ASP A 66 14.57 5.09 -0.48
C ASP A 66 15.13 3.70 -0.17
N LEU A 67 14.69 2.70 -0.93
CA LEU A 67 15.06 1.30 -0.70
C LEU A 67 16.59 1.10 -0.69
N VAL A 68 17.27 1.69 -1.67
CA VAL A 68 18.74 1.63 -1.81
C VAL A 68 19.44 2.32 -0.64
N TYR A 69 18.87 3.41 -0.12
CA TYR A 69 19.40 4.09 1.05
C TYR A 69 19.23 3.23 2.30
N ALA A 70 18.04 2.67 2.51
CA ALA A 70 17.72 1.81 3.64
C ALA A 70 18.62 0.57 3.70
N GLU A 71 18.89 -0.04 2.54
CA GLU A 71 19.83 -1.16 2.42
C GLU A 71 21.24 -0.75 2.86
N LYS A 72 21.79 0.32 2.29
CA LYS A 72 23.16 0.79 2.61
C LYS A 72 23.34 1.19 4.07
N LYS A 73 22.26 1.59 4.74
CA LYS A 73 22.25 2.00 6.16
C LYS A 73 21.87 0.87 7.11
N ASN A 74 21.68 -0.37 6.62
CA ASN A 74 21.25 -1.53 7.41
C ASN A 74 19.92 -1.28 8.15
N LEU A 75 18.99 -0.55 7.52
CA LEU A 75 17.65 -0.31 8.08
C LEU A 75 16.64 -1.43 7.76
N LEU A 76 17.02 -2.37 6.89
CA LEU A 76 16.19 -3.48 6.46
C LEU A 76 16.45 -4.70 7.34
N LYS A 77 15.37 -5.35 7.80
CA LYS A 77 15.42 -6.61 8.54
C LYS A 77 14.99 -7.75 7.62
N TYR A 78 15.83 -8.77 7.50
CA TYR A 78 15.57 -9.95 6.70
C TYR A 78 15.52 -11.20 7.59
N THR A 79 14.63 -12.15 7.26
CA THR A 79 14.63 -13.52 7.82
C THR A 79 15.08 -14.49 6.73
N SER A 80 15.86 -15.50 7.09
CA SER A 80 16.27 -16.59 6.18
C SER A 80 15.29 -17.76 6.19
N GLU A 81 14.19 -17.69 6.94
CA GLU A 81 13.21 -18.78 7.06
C GLU A 81 12.65 -19.23 5.71
N TRP A 82 12.48 -18.31 4.74
CA TRP A 82 12.07 -18.64 3.37
C TRP A 82 13.08 -19.53 2.62
N ALA A 83 14.36 -19.53 3.01
CA ALA A 83 15.41 -20.32 2.39
C ALA A 83 15.57 -21.71 3.02
N VAL A 84 14.94 -21.96 4.17
CA VAL A 84 15.05 -23.23 4.93
C VAL A 84 13.96 -24.22 4.52
N TYR A 85 12.84 -23.75 3.97
CA TYR A 85 11.82 -24.62 3.36
C TYR A 85 12.19 -24.94 1.90
N ARG A 86 13.08 -25.92 1.71
CA ARG A 86 13.27 -26.64 0.44
C ARG A 86 12.96 -28.12 0.63
#